data_AF-A0A6M2AX35-F1
#
_entry.id   AF-A0A6M2AX35-F1
#
_cell.length_a   1.000
_cell.length_b   1.000
_cell.length_c   1.000
_cell.angle_alpha   90.00
_cell.angle_beta   90.00
_cell.angle_gamma   90.00
#
_symmetry.space_group_name_H-M   'P 1'
#
loop_
_entity.id
_entity.type
_entity.pdbx_description
1 polymer ?
#
loop_
_entity_poly.entity_id
_entity_poly.type
_entity_poly.pdbx_seq_one_letter_code
_entity_poly.pdbx_strand_id
1 'polypeptide(L)'
;MNKLITITFLCFFILSCGDDKRTVNLEAEIQNLRQRNDSLESIVNGIKDKYVFDSLTIRQIPNYANTNKLNSIYKEEIVFVGYNANGKTSVIIGDSTYVDNGIKVFDGDTLISKKGAFQHEIKLVKDKNYYGGILKTENEFGKSYEVPFRSAIGVIKN
;
A
#
# COMPACT_ATOMS: atom_id res chain seq x y z
N MET A 1 -12.53 75.04 30.01
CA MET A 1 -11.93 74.30 28.87
C MET A 1 -11.01 73.15 29.29
N ASN A 2 -10.23 73.26 30.37
CA ASN A 2 -9.24 72.22 30.74
C ASN A 2 -9.84 70.86 31.16
N LYS A 3 -11.06 70.81 31.68
CA LYS A 3 -11.74 69.54 32.07
C LYS A 3 -12.24 68.71 30.89
N LEU A 4 -12.53 69.35 29.75
CA LEU A 4 -13.02 68.64 28.55
C LEU A 4 -11.87 67.89 27.87
N ILE A 5 -10.68 68.50 27.82
CA ILE A 5 -9.47 67.91 27.24
C ILE A 5 -9.02 66.67 28.03
N THR A 6 -9.18 66.68 29.36
CA THR A 6 -8.81 65.53 30.21
C THR A 6 -9.70 64.32 29.98
N ILE A 7 -10.98 64.52 29.69
CA ILE A 7 -11.93 63.44 29.39
C ILE A 7 -11.65 62.85 28.00
N THR A 8 -11.31 63.67 27.02
CA THR A 8 -10.96 63.20 25.67
C THR A 8 -9.66 62.37 25.66
N PHE A 9 -8.68 62.74 26.49
CA PHE A 9 -7.43 61.99 26.63
C PHE A 9 -7.63 60.65 27.36
N LEU A 10 -8.53 60.61 28.36
CA LEU A 10 -8.85 59.38 29.09
C LEU A 10 -9.55 58.35 28.20
N CYS A 11 -10.43 58.78 27.29
CA CYS A 11 -11.09 57.89 26.32
C CYS A 11 -10.10 57.27 25.31
N PHE A 12 -9.02 57.96 24.95
CA PHE A 12 -7.97 57.43 24.06
C PHE A 12 -7.15 56.31 24.71
N PHE A 13 -6.95 56.35 26.03
CA PHE A 13 -6.23 55.30 26.75
C PHE A 13 -7.04 53.99 26.90
N ILE A 14 -8.37 54.06 26.94
CA ILE A 14 -9.24 52.86 27.05
C ILE A 14 -9.41 52.16 25.69
N LEU A 15 -9.29 52.89 24.58
CA LEU A 15 -9.33 52.32 23.22
C LEU A 15 -7.99 51.71 22.78
N SER A 16 -6.89 52.01 23.48
CA SER A 16 -5.54 51.53 23.17
C SER A 16 -5.14 50.26 23.94
N CYS A 17 -6.04 49.69 24.74
CA CYS A 17 -5.81 48.43 25.45
C CYS A 17 -6.47 47.26 24.70
N GLY A 18 -6.10 47.08 23.43
CA GLY A 18 -6.46 45.91 22.64
C GLY A 18 -5.41 44.83 22.85
N ASP A 19 -5.85 43.63 23.21
CA ASP A 19 -5.03 42.44 23.49
C ASP A 19 -4.43 41.88 22.16
N ASP A 20 -3.80 42.74 21.34
CA ASP A 20 -3.36 42.47 19.96
C ASP A 20 -2.46 41.22 19.88
N LYS A 21 -1.59 41.03 20.87
CA LYS A 21 -0.74 39.83 20.95
C LYS A 21 -1.56 38.56 21.18
N ARG A 22 -2.63 38.64 21.98
CA ARG A 22 -3.51 37.51 22.25
C ARG A 22 -4.37 37.19 21.03
N THR A 23 -4.91 38.21 20.36
CA THR A 23 -5.67 38.06 19.11
C THR A 23 -4.80 37.46 18.00
N VAL A 24 -3.59 37.96 17.79
CA VAL A 24 -2.65 37.42 16.79
C VAL A 24 -2.24 35.98 17.11
N ASN A 25 -1.99 35.65 18.38
CA ASN A 25 -1.69 34.27 18.79
C ASN A 25 -2.89 33.33 18.57
N LEU A 26 -4.10 33.78 18.90
CA LEU A 26 -5.33 33.02 18.66
C LEU A 26 -5.59 32.81 17.17
N GLU A 27 -5.35 33.84 16.34
CA GLU A 27 -5.46 33.72 14.88
C GLU A 27 -4.44 32.72 14.32
N ALA A 28 -3.19 32.76 14.78
CA ALA A 28 -2.17 31.80 14.39
C ALA A 28 -2.53 30.36 14.81
N GLU A 29 -3.09 30.17 16.00
CA GLU A 29 -3.57 28.87 16.48
C GLU A 29 -4.76 28.36 15.66
N ILE A 30 -5.74 29.23 15.35
CA ILE A 30 -6.87 28.90 14.47
C ILE A 30 -6.38 28.49 13.08
N GLN A 31 -5.41 29.20 12.51
CA GLN A 31 -4.83 28.85 11.20
C GLN A 31 -4.11 27.50 11.27
N ASN A 32 -3.35 27.23 12.33
CA ASN A 32 -2.69 25.95 12.52
C ASN A 32 -3.70 24.79 12.62
N LEU A 33 -4.76 25.00 13.40
CA LEU A 33 -5.82 24.01 13.58
C LEU A 33 -6.59 23.75 12.27
N ARG A 34 -6.88 24.79 11.49
CA ARG A 34 -7.49 24.64 10.15
C ARG A 34 -6.60 23.83 9.23
N GLN A 35 -5.32 24.18 9.13
CA GLN A 35 -4.38 23.46 8.28
C GLN A 35 -4.28 21.97 8.66
N ARG A 36 -4.27 21.66 9.96
CA ARG A 36 -4.30 20.26 10.44
C ARG A 36 -5.60 19.56 10.07
N ASN A 37 -6.74 20.24 10.20
CA ASN A 37 -8.04 19.69 9.84
C ASN A 37 -8.10 19.39 8.33
N ASP A 38 -7.72 20.33 7.48
CA ASP A 38 -7.68 20.16 6.03
C ASP A 38 -6.77 18.98 5.62
N SER A 39 -5.62 18.84 6.29
CA SER A 39 -4.71 17.70 6.09
C SER A 39 -5.34 16.37 6.51
N LEU A 40 -6.07 16.34 7.63
CA LEU A 40 -6.75 15.14 8.09
C LEU A 40 -7.89 14.77 7.14
N GLU A 41 -8.66 15.74 6.69
CA GLU A 41 -9.73 15.55 5.71
C GLU A 41 -9.18 14.98 4.40
N SER A 42 -8.05 15.51 3.93
CA SER A 42 -7.34 14.98 2.76
C SER A 42 -6.93 13.51 2.93
N ILE A 43 -6.35 13.14 4.09
CA ILE A 43 -5.98 11.74 4.40
C ILE A 43 -7.22 10.85 4.46
N VAL A 44 -8.28 11.29 5.15
CA VAL A 44 -9.53 10.52 5.28
C VAL A 44 -10.19 10.30 3.92
N ASN A 45 -10.22 11.33 3.06
CA ASN A 45 -10.71 11.21 1.70
C ASN A 45 -9.84 10.24 0.88
N GLY A 46 -8.51 10.31 1.03
CA GLY A 46 -7.58 9.38 0.39
C GLY A 46 -7.76 7.92 0.82
N ILE A 47 -8.12 7.68 2.09
CA ILE A 47 -8.46 6.34 2.60
C ILE A 47 -9.84 5.89 2.06
N LYS A 48 -10.84 6.78 2.06
CA LYS A 48 -12.19 6.46 1.60
C LYS A 48 -12.24 6.01 0.14
N ASP A 49 -11.40 6.60 -0.70
CA ASP A 49 -11.35 6.32 -2.13
C ASP A 49 -10.44 5.14 -2.51
N LYS A 50 -9.71 4.56 -1.54
CA LYS A 50 -8.83 3.40 -1.74
C LYS A 50 -9.24 2.23 -0.86
N TYR A 51 -9.14 1.01 -1.38
CA TYR A 51 -9.40 -0.17 -0.56
C TYR A 51 -8.24 -0.42 0.41
N VAL A 52 -8.53 -0.33 1.71
CA VAL A 52 -7.67 -0.82 2.79
C VAL A 52 -8.27 -2.15 3.26
N PHE A 53 -7.49 -3.22 3.16
CA PHE A 53 -7.98 -4.57 3.44
C PHE A 53 -7.50 -5.04 4.80
N ASP A 54 -8.41 -5.55 5.63
CA ASP A 54 -8.07 -6.20 6.90
C ASP A 54 -7.34 -7.53 6.68
N SER A 55 -7.68 -8.21 5.58
CA SER A 55 -7.06 -9.47 5.18
C SER A 55 -6.86 -9.52 3.67
N LEU A 56 -5.71 -10.08 3.25
CA LEU A 56 -5.38 -10.37 1.87
C LEU A 56 -5.36 -11.89 1.68
N THR A 57 -6.03 -12.40 0.66
CA THR A 57 -5.95 -13.83 0.30
C THR A 57 -5.27 -13.99 -1.05
N ILE A 58 -4.31 -14.92 -1.13
CA ILE A 58 -3.61 -15.24 -2.38
C ILE A 58 -4.02 -16.64 -2.81
N ARG A 59 -4.45 -16.77 -4.07
CA ARG A 59 -4.90 -18.03 -4.67
C ARG A 59 -3.99 -18.41 -5.82
N GLN A 60 -3.56 -19.66 -5.84
CA GLN A 60 -2.89 -20.25 -6.99
C GLN A 60 -3.91 -21.10 -7.75
N ILE A 61 -4.16 -20.77 -9.01
CA ILE A 61 -5.23 -21.36 -9.82
C ILE A 61 -4.60 -22.06 -11.02
N PRO A 62 -4.59 -23.41 -11.07
CA PRO A 62 -4.12 -24.14 -12.23
C PRO A 62 -5.06 -23.96 -13.43
N ASN A 63 -4.50 -23.89 -14.64
CA ASN A 63 -5.29 -23.92 -15.87
C ASN A 63 -5.94 -25.32 -16.04
N TYR A 64 -7.24 -25.35 -16.35
CA TYR A 64 -8.00 -26.59 -16.57
C TYR A 64 -7.46 -27.45 -17.72
N ALA A 65 -6.77 -26.85 -18.68
CA ALA A 65 -6.18 -27.53 -19.84
C ALA A 65 -4.80 -28.16 -19.55
N ASN A 66 -4.28 -28.03 -18.32
CA ASN A 66 -3.00 -28.64 -17.96
C ASN A 66 -3.09 -30.17 -18.03
N THR A 67 -2.19 -30.78 -18.81
CA THR A 67 -2.13 -32.24 -18.97
C THR A 67 -1.21 -32.92 -17.95
N ASN A 68 -0.34 -32.15 -17.30
CA ASN A 68 0.68 -32.62 -16.35
C ASN A 68 1.57 -33.76 -16.88
N LYS A 69 1.78 -33.85 -18.20
CA LYS A 69 2.68 -34.85 -18.81
C LYS A 69 4.13 -34.38 -18.79
N LEU A 70 5.07 -35.32 -18.84
CA LEU A 70 6.48 -34.99 -19.00
C LEU A 70 6.69 -34.20 -20.31
N ASN A 71 7.51 -33.16 -20.24
CA ASN A 71 7.79 -32.18 -21.30
C ASN A 71 6.59 -31.30 -21.72
N SER A 72 5.47 -31.32 -21.01
CA SER A 72 4.38 -30.37 -21.25
C SER A 72 4.61 -29.03 -20.55
N ILE A 73 3.89 -27.99 -20.99
CA ILE A 73 3.85 -26.69 -20.33
C ILE A 73 2.69 -26.71 -19.34
N TYR A 74 2.99 -26.39 -18.09
CA TYR A 74 2.01 -26.15 -17.05
C TYR A 74 1.76 -24.66 -16.90
N LYS A 75 0.49 -24.26 -16.86
CA LYS A 75 0.07 -22.86 -16.74
C LYS A 75 -0.77 -22.63 -15.50
N GLU A 76 -0.58 -21.50 -14.85
CA GLU A 76 -1.36 -21.12 -13.69
C GLU A 76 -1.46 -19.61 -13.53
N GLU A 77 -2.36 -19.20 -12.64
CA GLU A 77 -2.53 -17.81 -12.24
C GLU A 77 -2.38 -17.69 -10.73
N ILE A 78 -1.55 -16.75 -10.28
CA ILE A 78 -1.44 -16.34 -8.89
C ILE A 78 -2.30 -15.09 -8.72
N VAL A 79 -3.36 -15.16 -7.93
CA VAL A 79 -4.38 -14.11 -7.82
C VAL A 79 -4.39 -13.53 -6.41
N PHE A 80 -4.28 -12.21 -6.33
CA PHE A 80 -4.47 -11.46 -5.08
C PHE A 80 -5.95 -11.06 -4.97
N VAL A 81 -6.65 -11.65 -4.02
CA VAL A 81 -8.03 -11.27 -3.69
C VAL A 81 -7.98 -10.08 -2.74
N GLY A 82 -8.34 -8.90 -3.26
CA GLY A 82 -8.17 -7.61 -2.60
C GLY A 82 -6.84 -6.96 -2.94
N TYR A 83 -6.68 -6.50 -4.19
CA TYR A 83 -5.45 -5.86 -4.66
C TYR A 83 -5.67 -4.38 -5.00
N ASN A 84 -4.61 -3.58 -4.89
CA ASN A 84 -4.59 -2.20 -5.36
C ASN A 84 -4.03 -2.14 -6.79
N ALA A 85 -4.73 -1.44 -7.70
CA ALA A 85 -4.30 -1.29 -9.10
C ALA A 85 -3.14 -0.28 -9.27
N ASN A 86 -2.57 0.23 -8.19
CA ASN A 86 -1.49 1.23 -8.17
C ASN A 86 -0.10 0.68 -8.51
N GLY A 87 -0.01 -0.55 -9.03
CA GLY A 87 1.26 -1.19 -9.39
C GLY A 87 2.11 -1.64 -8.21
N LYS A 88 1.63 -1.53 -6.97
CA LYS A 88 2.37 -1.94 -5.76
C LYS A 88 2.18 -3.41 -5.38
N THR A 89 1.52 -4.19 -6.23
CA THR A 89 1.39 -5.64 -6.06
C THR A 89 2.26 -6.33 -7.11
N SER A 90 3.12 -7.25 -6.67
CA SER A 90 4.02 -7.98 -7.55
C SER A 90 4.19 -9.44 -7.12
N VAL A 91 4.46 -10.28 -8.12
CA VAL A 91 4.89 -11.65 -7.93
C VAL A 91 6.23 -11.80 -8.62
N ILE A 92 7.23 -12.27 -7.88
CA ILE A 92 8.56 -12.53 -8.40
C ILE A 92 8.78 -14.03 -8.34
N ILE A 93 9.08 -14.66 -9.47
CA ILE A 93 9.42 -16.09 -9.57
C ILE A 93 10.90 -16.21 -9.85
N GLY A 94 11.59 -17.10 -9.15
CA GLY A 94 12.99 -17.40 -9.47
C GLY A 94 13.48 -18.64 -8.76
N ASP A 95 14.75 -18.94 -8.96
CA ASP A 95 15.40 -20.07 -8.33
C ASP A 95 15.93 -19.67 -6.95
N SER A 96 15.57 -20.47 -5.94
CA SER A 96 15.88 -20.35 -4.52
C SER A 96 14.94 -19.49 -3.66
N THR A 97 14.74 -20.00 -2.45
CA THR A 97 14.06 -19.34 -1.32
C THR A 97 14.89 -19.67 -0.08
N TYR A 98 15.77 -18.77 0.36
CA TYR A 98 16.41 -18.89 1.66
C TYR A 98 15.37 -18.58 2.75
N VAL A 99 15.22 -19.46 3.74
CA VAL A 99 14.25 -19.33 4.83
C VAL A 99 14.99 -19.47 6.16
N ASP A 100 15.88 -18.51 6.42
CA ASP A 100 16.20 -18.06 7.77
C ASP A 100 16.79 -16.64 7.68
N ASN A 101 16.13 -15.65 8.28
CA ASN A 101 16.55 -14.23 8.36
C ASN A 101 16.79 -13.43 7.05
N GLY A 102 16.27 -13.87 5.90
CA GLY A 102 16.23 -13.02 4.71
C GLY A 102 15.75 -13.73 3.45
N ILE A 103 15.03 -12.98 2.61
CA ILE A 103 14.49 -13.45 1.34
C ILE A 103 15.54 -13.24 0.25
N LYS A 104 15.99 -14.33 -0.40
CA LYS A 104 16.84 -14.28 -1.59
C LYS A 104 16.21 -15.11 -2.69
N VAL A 105 15.74 -14.43 -3.73
CA VAL A 105 15.41 -15.02 -5.03
C VAL A 105 16.59 -14.74 -5.95
N PHE A 106 17.19 -15.78 -6.53
CA PHE A 106 18.19 -15.63 -7.58
C PHE A 106 17.49 -15.72 -8.94
N ASP A 107 17.97 -14.95 -9.91
CA ASP A 107 17.43 -14.90 -11.28
C ASP A 107 15.90 -14.73 -11.30
N GLY A 108 15.40 -13.83 -10.46
CA GLY A 108 13.98 -13.60 -10.27
C GLY A 108 13.37 -12.72 -11.36
N ASP A 109 12.37 -13.24 -12.07
CA ASP A 109 11.56 -12.48 -13.00
C ASP A 109 10.25 -12.03 -12.34
N THR A 110 9.90 -10.75 -12.53
CA THR A 110 8.61 -10.23 -12.09
C THR A 110 7.53 -10.62 -13.10
N LEU A 111 6.49 -11.29 -12.63
CA LEU A 111 5.36 -11.67 -13.47
C LEU A 111 4.53 -10.44 -13.85
N ILE A 112 3.98 -10.47 -15.05
CA ILE A 112 3.09 -9.42 -15.54
C ILE A 112 1.73 -9.57 -14.86
N SER A 113 1.30 -8.49 -14.20
CA SER A 113 -0.04 -8.40 -13.62
C SER A 113 -1.09 -8.14 -14.69
N LYS A 114 -2.16 -8.93 -14.68
CA LYS A 114 -3.40 -8.71 -15.42
C LYS A 114 -4.54 -8.59 -14.40
N LYS A 115 -4.84 -7.36 -13.96
CA LYS A 115 -5.90 -7.08 -12.99
C LYS A 115 -5.77 -7.90 -11.69
N GLY A 116 -4.57 -7.93 -11.10
CA GLY A 116 -4.33 -8.63 -9.83
C GLY A 116 -4.10 -10.15 -9.96
N ALA A 117 -4.18 -10.69 -11.18
CA ALA A 117 -3.75 -12.04 -11.52
C ALA A 117 -2.38 -11.99 -12.20
N PHE A 118 -1.48 -12.88 -11.81
CA PHE A 118 -0.13 -12.99 -12.33
C PHE A 118 0.01 -14.33 -13.03
N GLN A 119 0.28 -14.29 -14.34
CA GLN A 119 0.35 -15.50 -15.16
C GLN A 119 1.75 -16.12 -15.06
N HIS A 120 1.79 -17.41 -14.82
CA HIS A 120 3.03 -18.16 -14.69
C HIS A 120 2.97 -19.43 -15.55
N GLU A 121 4.07 -19.72 -16.24
CA GLU A 121 4.22 -20.91 -17.07
C GLU A 121 5.54 -21.61 -16.74
N ILE A 122 5.50 -22.94 -16.59
CA ILE A 122 6.68 -23.75 -16.31
C ILE A 122 6.67 -25.02 -17.18
N LYS A 123 7.82 -25.36 -17.75
CA LYS A 123 8.00 -26.61 -18.49
C LYS A 123 8.26 -27.76 -17.52
N LEU A 124 7.47 -28.83 -17.61
CA LEU A 124 7.58 -29.99 -16.73
C LEU A 124 8.67 -30.94 -17.24
N VAL A 125 9.92 -30.74 -16.80
CA VAL A 125 11.09 -31.51 -17.27
C VAL A 125 11.52 -32.64 -16.32
N LYS A 126 11.00 -32.64 -15.09
CA LYS A 126 11.23 -33.68 -14.06
C LYS A 126 9.91 -34.31 -13.65
N ASP A 127 9.98 -35.48 -12.99
CA ASP A 127 8.80 -36.10 -12.36
C ASP A 127 8.12 -35.18 -11.33
N LYS A 128 8.92 -34.35 -10.67
CA LYS A 128 8.46 -33.29 -9.76
C LYS A 128 9.23 -32.02 -10.05
N ASN A 129 8.50 -30.99 -10.47
CA ASN A 129 9.04 -29.68 -10.78
C ASN A 129 8.73 -28.75 -9.63
N TYR A 130 9.71 -27.97 -9.20
CA TYR A 130 9.60 -27.05 -8.10
C TYR A 130 9.92 -25.65 -8.60
N TYR A 131 9.22 -24.67 -8.04
CA TYR A 131 9.57 -23.28 -8.16
C TYR A 131 9.16 -22.57 -6.89
N GLY A 132 9.77 -21.43 -6.66
CA GLY A 132 9.45 -20.55 -5.54
C GLY A 132 9.52 -19.11 -5.98
N GLY A 133 9.21 -18.24 -5.04
CA GLY A 133 9.19 -16.83 -5.31
C GLY A 133 8.76 -16.01 -4.11
N ILE A 134 8.48 -14.74 -4.39
CA ILE A 134 8.02 -13.75 -3.42
C ILE A 134 6.69 -13.20 -3.91
N LEU A 135 5.74 -13.12 -2.99
CA LEU A 135 4.48 -12.43 -3.17
C LEU A 135 4.54 -11.15 -2.36
N LYS A 136 4.38 -10.01 -3.03
CA LYS A 136 4.46 -8.69 -2.38
C LYS A 136 3.25 -7.84 -2.73
N THR A 137 2.70 -7.16 -1.73
CA THR A 137 1.76 -6.05 -1.95
C THR A 137 2.00 -4.95 -0.94
N GLU A 138 1.90 -3.70 -1.39
CA GLU A 138 1.98 -2.54 -0.52
C GLU A 138 0.69 -1.70 -0.63
N ASN A 139 0.28 -1.14 0.49
CA ASN A 139 -0.81 -0.19 0.58
C ASN A 139 -0.29 1.05 1.30
N GLU A 140 -0.50 2.23 0.71
CA GLU A 140 -0.06 3.51 1.27
C GLU A 140 -0.66 3.79 2.66
N PHE A 141 -1.89 3.33 2.89
CA PHE A 141 -2.62 3.51 4.14
C PHE A 141 -2.80 2.19 4.91
N GLY A 142 -2.30 1.08 4.37
CA GLY A 142 -2.44 -0.25 4.95
C GLY A 142 -1.09 -0.86 5.31
N LYS A 143 -1.09 -2.13 5.72
CA LYS A 143 0.15 -2.87 5.98
C LYS A 143 0.76 -3.35 4.67
N SER A 144 2.09 -3.26 4.57
CA SER A 144 2.83 -4.00 3.55
C SER A 144 2.81 -5.48 3.87
N TYR A 145 2.70 -6.30 2.84
CA TYR A 145 2.71 -7.74 2.93
C TYR A 145 3.77 -8.29 1.98
N GLU A 146 4.67 -9.11 2.50
CA GLU A 146 5.69 -9.81 1.73
C GLU A 146 5.86 -11.21 2.31
N VAL A 147 5.68 -12.23 1.47
CA VAL A 147 5.83 -13.62 1.89
C VAL A 147 6.56 -14.43 0.82
N PRO A 148 7.51 -15.31 1.21
CA PRO A 148 8.01 -16.32 0.28
C PRO A 148 6.95 -17.38 0.05
N PHE A 149 6.93 -17.96 -1.15
CA PHE A 149 6.08 -19.11 -1.45
C PHE A 149 6.86 -20.17 -2.22
N ARG A 150 6.36 -21.40 -2.15
CA ARG A 150 6.90 -22.56 -2.87
C ARG A 150 5.76 -23.40 -3.40
N SER A 151 5.97 -23.95 -4.59
CA SER A 151 5.02 -24.83 -5.24
C SER A 151 5.75 -26.01 -5.86
N ALA A 152 5.03 -27.13 -5.95
CA ALA A 152 5.53 -28.37 -6.51
C ALA A 152 4.47 -28.98 -7.42
N ILE A 153 4.85 -29.27 -8.66
CA ILE A 153 3.97 -29.86 -9.67
C ILE A 153 4.48 -31.26 -10.00
N GLY A 154 3.64 -32.25 -9.75
CA GLY A 154 3.89 -33.64 -10.13
C GLY A 154 3.47 -33.93 -11.56
N VAL A 155 4.28 -34.72 -12.27
CA VAL A 155 3.94 -35.26 -13.58
C VAL A 155 3.10 -36.53 -13.43
N ILE A 156 2.07 -36.66 -14.26
CA ILE A 156 1.28 -37.89 -14.40
C ILE A 156 2.08 -38.84 -15.29
N LYS A 157 2.50 -39.98 -14.73
CA LYS A 157 3.14 -41.07 -15.48
C LYS A 157 2.02 -41.91 -16.11
N ASN A 158 2.10 -42.06 -17.44
CA ASN A 158 1.28 -43.02 -18.18
C ASN A 158 1.89 -44.41 -18.12
#